data_AF-A0A3B9MBJ5-F1
#
_entry.id   AF-A0A3B9MBJ5-F1
#
_cell.length_a   1.000
_cell.length_b   1.000
_cell.length_c   1.000
_cell.angle_alpha   90.00
_cell.angle_beta   90.00
_cell.angle_gamma   90.00
#
_symmetry.space_group_name_H-M   'P 1'
#
loop_
_entity.id
_entity.type
_entity.pdbx_description
1 polymer ?
#
loop_
_entity_poly.entity_id
_entity_poly.type
_entity_poly.pdbx_seq_one_letter_code
_entity_poly.pdbx_strand_id
1 'polypeptide(L)'
;DEIRHIVGDRIFSTFWPDRLYQHDGEDPEANVYIGKTAEGEEVTLHKRATESDLVVYVNLTLVPMDGGHKSMSTGLASYRGIRAHHNVKTLLASRSYMNPPDSALHHSCVRQGQLIEDTVRVFHIETTVNNHAFPAIANFMQKRETDWTAQDQAMFLGMKQLTDLAPPAFKRNVFHAMRAPYGLTGVNAGQVDAVHEKTLESVRNQIAVRVEGQTDIVTIGVPYLGPYNVNAPMNPVLVVCMGLGYLFNFYRNKPVLRKGGVAILTHPCRYEFDAVQHPSYIDFYDEVLADTTAPAEIEAKYELRFAEDPWFRQLYRKSHAYHGAHPFYAWYWAAHAMEHAGDIIIVGGDREVVHRLGFKCATTLEDAFEMAEQTVGRHPSVTHLRMPPILLADVE
;
A
#
# COMPACT_ATOMS: atom_id res chain seq x y z
N ASP A 1 -6.94 -19.51 -7.75
CA ASP A 1 -7.35 -18.65 -8.88
C ASP A 1 -6.40 -17.50 -9.17
N GLU A 2 -5.92 -16.74 -8.18
CA GLU A 2 -5.02 -15.59 -8.42
C GLU A 2 -3.72 -15.97 -9.13
N ILE A 3 -3.04 -17.02 -8.67
CA ILE A 3 -1.81 -17.52 -9.32
C ILE A 3 -2.10 -17.90 -10.78
N ARG A 4 -3.17 -18.66 -11.02
CA ARG A 4 -3.61 -19.04 -12.37
C ARG A 4 -3.93 -17.83 -13.24
N HIS A 5 -4.52 -16.78 -12.67
CA HIS A 5 -4.78 -15.54 -13.37
C HIS A 5 -3.48 -14.82 -13.79
N ILE A 6 -2.48 -14.76 -12.89
CA ILE A 6 -1.20 -14.08 -13.13
C ILE A 6 -0.38 -14.81 -14.20
N VAL A 7 -0.24 -16.13 -14.10
CA VAL A 7 0.66 -16.90 -14.99
C VAL A 7 -0.06 -17.50 -16.21
N GLY A 8 -1.38 -17.50 -16.23
CA GLY A 8 -2.21 -18.12 -17.26
C GLY A 8 -2.30 -19.66 -17.16
N ASP A 9 -3.30 -20.22 -17.85
CA ASP A 9 -3.68 -21.64 -17.76
C ASP A 9 -2.55 -22.60 -18.10
N ARG A 10 -1.74 -22.27 -19.12
CA ARG A 10 -0.65 -23.12 -19.58
C ARG A 10 0.42 -23.30 -18.50
N ILE A 11 0.88 -22.20 -17.90
CA ILE A 11 1.93 -22.23 -16.87
C ILE A 11 1.37 -22.88 -15.60
N PHE A 12 0.17 -22.48 -15.18
CA PHE A 12 -0.46 -23.04 -13.98
C PHE A 12 -0.59 -24.57 -14.07
N SER A 13 -1.19 -25.09 -15.16
CA SER A 13 -1.41 -26.53 -15.31
C SER A 13 -0.12 -27.35 -15.43
N THR A 14 0.99 -26.72 -15.85
CA THR A 14 2.28 -27.40 -16.07
C THR A 14 3.14 -27.45 -14.82
N PHE A 15 3.05 -26.43 -13.95
CA PHE A 15 3.99 -26.24 -12.85
C PHE A 15 3.36 -26.23 -11.46
N TRP A 16 2.05 -25.99 -11.32
CA TRP A 16 1.39 -25.99 -10.01
C TRP A 16 1.05 -27.41 -9.54
N PRO A 17 1.26 -27.75 -8.25
CA PRO A 17 1.94 -26.98 -7.21
C PRO A 17 3.46 -27.24 -7.14
N ASP A 18 3.98 -28.19 -7.91
CA ASP A 18 5.32 -28.77 -7.69
C ASP A 18 6.49 -27.79 -7.93
N ARG A 19 6.39 -26.99 -8.99
CA ARG A 19 7.43 -26.04 -9.44
C ARG A 19 6.97 -24.59 -9.48
N LEU A 20 5.69 -24.36 -9.21
CA LEU A 20 5.08 -23.05 -9.02
C LEU A 20 4.36 -23.12 -7.68
N TYR A 21 4.85 -22.37 -6.70
CA TYR A 21 4.32 -22.34 -5.34
C TYR A 21 4.56 -20.96 -4.71
N GLN A 22 3.92 -20.72 -3.58
CA GLN A 22 4.04 -19.49 -2.80
C GLN A 22 5.20 -19.59 -1.81
N HIS A 23 5.87 -18.46 -1.56
CA HIS A 23 6.80 -18.32 -0.45
C HIS A 23 6.04 -18.40 0.88
N ASP A 24 6.51 -19.24 1.80
CA ASP A 24 6.01 -19.31 3.18
C ASP A 24 7.07 -18.72 4.11
N GLY A 25 6.86 -17.48 4.55
CA GLY A 25 7.79 -16.77 5.43
C GLY A 25 7.89 -17.32 6.85
N GLU A 26 7.00 -18.25 7.23
CA GLU A 26 6.92 -18.87 8.56
C GLU A 26 7.32 -20.36 8.53
N ASP A 27 7.82 -20.85 7.39
CA ASP A 27 8.37 -22.21 7.30
C ASP A 27 9.84 -22.24 7.77
N PRO A 28 10.16 -22.85 8.91
CA PRO A 28 11.51 -22.87 9.44
C PRO A 28 12.48 -23.74 8.60
N GLU A 29 11.97 -24.65 7.77
CA GLU A 29 12.80 -25.52 6.92
C GLU A 29 13.06 -24.89 5.54
N ALA A 30 12.13 -24.02 5.09
CA ALA A 30 12.22 -23.34 3.80
C ALA A 30 12.87 -21.95 3.88
N ASN A 31 13.25 -21.46 5.06
CA ASN A 31 13.90 -20.17 5.24
C ASN A 31 15.27 -20.32 5.89
N VAL A 32 16.26 -19.56 5.40
CA VAL A 32 17.63 -19.58 5.94
C VAL A 32 18.07 -18.18 6.35
N TYR A 33 18.91 -18.12 7.38
CA TYR A 33 19.57 -16.90 7.81
C TYR A 33 20.81 -16.64 6.93
N ILE A 34 20.84 -15.49 6.28
CA ILE A 34 21.93 -15.05 5.39
C ILE A 34 23.02 -14.35 6.19
N GLY A 35 22.61 -13.49 7.12
CA GLY A 35 23.54 -12.67 7.88
C GLY A 35 22.86 -11.48 8.52
N LYS A 36 23.68 -10.50 8.90
CA LYS A 36 23.26 -9.28 9.57
C LYS A 36 23.95 -8.10 8.92
N THR A 37 23.19 -7.04 8.62
CA THR A 37 23.76 -5.81 8.06
C THR A 37 24.59 -5.07 9.12
N ALA A 38 25.34 -4.05 8.70
CA ALA A 38 26.13 -3.21 9.60
C ALA A 38 25.26 -2.49 10.66
N GLU A 39 24.00 -2.20 10.35
CA GLU A 39 23.02 -1.56 11.26
C GLU A 39 22.32 -2.59 12.17
N GLY A 40 22.70 -3.85 12.07
CA GLY A 40 22.17 -4.91 12.91
C GLY A 40 20.85 -5.50 12.43
N GLU A 41 20.54 -5.37 11.15
CA GLU A 41 19.30 -5.88 10.55
C GLU A 41 19.51 -7.34 10.16
N GLU A 42 18.69 -8.24 10.68
CA GLU A 42 18.77 -9.65 10.30
C GLU A 42 18.27 -9.84 8.88
N VAL A 43 18.97 -10.65 8.09
CA VAL A 43 18.58 -10.96 6.71
C VAL A 43 18.29 -12.44 6.62
N THR A 44 17.07 -12.76 6.21
CA THR A 44 16.61 -14.12 5.95
C THR A 44 16.14 -14.21 4.51
N LEU A 45 16.32 -15.36 3.87
CA LEU A 45 15.84 -15.59 2.53
C LEU A 45 15.26 -17.00 2.38
N HIS A 46 14.33 -17.17 1.46
CA HIS A 46 13.84 -18.48 1.08
C HIS A 46 15.00 -19.38 0.59
N LYS A 47 15.11 -20.57 1.17
CA LYS A 47 16.17 -21.55 0.95
C LYS A 47 16.35 -21.89 -0.53
N ARG A 48 15.24 -22.06 -1.27
CA ARG A 48 15.32 -22.35 -2.71
C ARG A 48 16.05 -21.25 -3.48
N ALA A 49 15.90 -19.99 -3.10
CA ALA A 49 16.61 -18.89 -3.73
C ALA A 49 18.12 -18.95 -3.44
N THR A 50 18.49 -19.26 -2.19
CA THR A 50 19.90 -19.38 -1.78
C THR A 50 20.64 -20.57 -2.39
N GLU A 51 19.94 -21.66 -2.65
CA GLU A 51 20.53 -22.89 -3.23
C GLU A 51 20.50 -22.89 -4.75
N SER A 52 19.88 -21.90 -5.38
CA SER A 52 19.79 -21.81 -6.84
C SER A 52 21.10 -21.26 -7.42
N ASP A 53 21.55 -21.83 -8.54
CA ASP A 53 22.68 -21.30 -9.30
C ASP A 53 22.43 -19.85 -9.77
N LEU A 54 21.17 -19.54 -10.07
CA LEU A 54 20.71 -18.22 -10.50
C LEU A 54 19.25 -18.03 -10.06
N VAL A 55 18.95 -16.87 -9.49
CA VAL A 55 17.58 -16.40 -9.25
C VAL A 55 17.22 -15.39 -10.33
N VAL A 56 16.10 -15.58 -11.01
CA VAL A 56 15.53 -14.57 -11.91
C VAL A 56 14.32 -13.95 -11.22
N TYR A 57 14.43 -12.69 -10.83
CA TYR A 57 13.34 -11.98 -10.17
C TYR A 57 12.57 -11.14 -11.19
N VAL A 58 11.28 -11.43 -11.37
CA VAL A 58 10.40 -10.68 -12.28
C VAL A 58 9.43 -9.85 -11.44
N ASN A 59 9.48 -8.54 -11.57
CA ASN A 59 8.65 -7.63 -10.79
C ASN A 59 7.62 -6.88 -11.65
N LEU A 60 6.70 -6.21 -10.95
CA LEU A 60 5.90 -5.11 -11.47
C LEU A 60 6.14 -3.88 -10.59
N THR A 61 6.59 -2.79 -11.20
CA THR A 61 6.88 -1.52 -10.53
C THR A 61 5.79 -0.50 -10.89
N LEU A 62 4.86 -0.27 -9.96
CA LEU A 62 3.74 0.68 -10.15
C LEU A 62 4.08 2.08 -9.65
N VAL A 63 4.84 2.15 -8.57
CA VAL A 63 5.30 3.40 -7.95
C VAL A 63 6.79 3.32 -7.62
N PRO A 64 7.49 4.46 -7.41
CA PRO A 64 8.93 4.47 -7.14
C PRO A 64 9.37 3.72 -5.86
N MET A 65 8.41 3.36 -5.01
CA MET A 65 8.65 2.59 -3.81
C MET A 65 8.79 1.08 -4.08
N ASP A 66 8.39 0.61 -5.26
CA ASP A 66 8.46 -0.79 -5.65
C ASP A 66 9.77 -1.09 -6.38
N GLY A 67 10.10 -2.38 -6.48
CA GLY A 67 11.30 -2.83 -7.18
C GLY A 67 12.61 -2.59 -6.43
N GLY A 68 13.71 -2.67 -7.17
CA GLY A 68 15.07 -2.57 -6.66
C GLY A 68 15.39 -3.66 -5.65
N HIS A 69 16.25 -3.31 -4.70
CA HIS A 69 16.64 -4.19 -3.60
C HIS A 69 15.47 -4.61 -2.69
N LYS A 70 14.35 -3.89 -2.69
CA LYS A 70 13.12 -4.26 -1.96
C LYS A 70 12.56 -5.60 -2.42
N SER A 71 12.71 -5.92 -3.71
CA SER A 71 12.24 -7.16 -4.33
C SER A 71 12.67 -8.40 -3.56
N MET A 72 13.98 -8.56 -3.35
CA MET A 72 14.53 -9.72 -2.65
C MET A 72 14.44 -9.58 -1.12
N SER A 73 14.73 -8.38 -0.59
CA SER A 73 14.76 -8.13 0.86
C SER A 73 13.38 -8.19 1.53
N THR A 74 12.30 -7.92 0.79
CA THR A 74 10.92 -8.06 1.29
C THR A 74 10.21 -9.28 0.70
N GLY A 75 10.35 -9.52 -0.60
CA GLY A 75 9.53 -10.50 -1.32
C GLY A 75 9.80 -11.96 -0.97
N LEU A 76 11.00 -12.28 -0.48
CA LEU A 76 11.41 -13.64 -0.10
C LEU A 76 11.96 -13.73 1.33
N ALA A 77 11.68 -12.72 2.16
CA ALA A 77 12.10 -12.68 3.56
C ALA A 77 11.04 -13.27 4.50
N SER A 78 11.50 -13.63 5.72
CA SER A 78 10.63 -13.93 6.85
C SER A 78 10.29 -12.66 7.63
N TYR A 79 9.41 -12.77 8.63
CA TYR A 79 9.11 -11.70 9.58
C TYR A 79 10.40 -11.05 10.15
N ARG A 80 11.45 -11.85 10.43
CA ARG A 80 12.73 -11.37 10.99
C ARG A 80 13.45 -10.36 10.09
N GLY A 81 13.40 -10.56 8.77
CA GLY A 81 13.98 -9.61 7.81
C GLY A 81 13.11 -8.37 7.62
N ILE A 82 11.81 -8.60 7.45
CA ILE A 82 10.83 -7.55 7.14
C ILE A 82 10.70 -6.53 8.27
N ARG A 83 10.74 -6.97 9.54
CA ARG A 83 10.60 -6.09 10.71
C ARG A 83 11.71 -5.04 10.85
N ALA A 84 12.85 -5.22 10.18
CA ALA A 84 13.94 -4.24 10.19
C ALA A 84 13.58 -2.93 9.47
N HIS A 85 12.63 -2.98 8.53
CA HIS A 85 12.22 -1.82 7.74
C HIS A 85 10.73 -1.51 7.77
N HIS A 86 9.89 -2.43 8.26
CA HIS A 86 8.47 -2.18 8.54
C HIS A 86 8.21 -1.87 10.02
N ASN A 87 9.02 -1.01 10.62
CA ASN A 87 8.85 -0.55 12.00
C ASN A 87 8.65 0.96 12.08
N VAL A 88 8.13 1.43 13.21
CA VAL A 88 7.74 2.83 13.41
C VAL A 88 8.95 3.76 13.24
N LYS A 89 10.11 3.38 13.80
CA LYS A 89 11.34 4.17 13.71
C LYS A 89 11.76 4.41 12.26
N THR A 90 11.82 3.35 11.44
CA THR A 90 12.25 3.43 10.04
C THR A 90 11.24 4.21 9.20
N LEU A 91 9.94 4.01 9.43
CA LEU A 91 8.90 4.69 8.66
C LEU A 91 8.80 6.18 8.99
N LEU A 92 8.93 6.58 10.26
CA LEU A 92 9.05 7.99 10.64
C LEU A 92 10.34 8.65 10.12
N ALA A 93 11.44 7.89 10.05
CA ALA A 93 12.70 8.39 9.48
C ALA A 93 12.69 8.49 7.95
N SER A 94 11.63 8.03 7.28
CA SER A 94 11.51 8.09 5.82
C SER A 94 10.77 9.37 5.43
N ARG A 95 11.52 10.39 5.00
CA ARG A 95 10.95 11.68 4.57
C ARG A 95 10.07 11.57 3.33
N SER A 96 10.23 10.51 2.54
CA SER A 96 9.31 10.10 1.47
C SER A 96 9.49 8.61 1.21
N TYR A 97 8.42 7.86 1.01
CA TYR A 97 8.50 6.48 0.54
C TYR A 97 8.73 6.38 -0.97
N MET A 98 8.41 7.45 -1.71
CA MET A 98 8.45 7.51 -3.16
C MET A 98 9.72 8.19 -3.70
N ASN A 99 10.62 8.63 -2.81
CA ASN A 99 11.94 9.10 -3.17
C ASN A 99 13.00 8.27 -2.45
N PRO A 100 13.56 7.21 -3.07
CA PRO A 100 14.48 6.28 -2.42
C PRO A 100 15.65 6.95 -1.65
N PRO A 101 16.32 8.00 -2.17
CA PRO A 101 17.42 8.67 -1.43
C PRO A 101 17.01 9.34 -0.10
N ASP A 102 15.72 9.63 0.07
CA ASP A 102 15.17 10.28 1.26
C ASP A 102 14.44 9.30 2.19
N SER A 103 14.61 8.00 1.96
CA SER A 103 13.79 6.98 2.59
C SER A 103 14.62 5.99 3.39
N ALA A 104 14.49 6.04 4.71
CA ALA A 104 15.13 5.06 5.59
C ALA A 104 14.66 3.63 5.30
N LEU A 105 13.41 3.45 4.85
CA LEU A 105 12.87 2.19 4.33
C LEU A 105 13.74 1.67 3.18
N HIS A 106 13.96 2.48 2.14
CA HIS A 106 14.79 2.07 0.99
C HIS A 106 16.23 1.82 1.40
N HIS A 107 16.81 2.65 2.28
CA HIS A 107 18.17 2.43 2.76
C HIS A 107 18.33 1.08 3.47
N SER A 108 17.33 0.67 4.26
CA SER A 108 17.30 -0.66 4.89
C SER A 108 17.20 -1.76 3.84
N CYS A 109 16.25 -1.67 2.90
CA CYS A 109 16.12 -2.62 1.79
C CYS A 109 17.41 -2.74 0.97
N VAL A 110 18.12 -1.63 0.69
CA VAL A 110 19.39 -1.62 -0.03
C VAL A 110 20.49 -2.35 0.75
N ARG A 111 20.63 -2.08 2.06
CA ARG A 111 21.62 -2.80 2.89
C ARG A 111 21.36 -4.30 2.92
N GLN A 112 20.10 -4.71 3.09
CA GLN A 112 19.74 -6.12 3.06
C GLN A 112 19.96 -6.73 1.67
N GLY A 113 19.56 -6.03 0.62
CA GLY A 113 19.69 -6.47 -0.77
C GLY A 113 21.14 -6.64 -1.21
N GLN A 114 22.05 -5.74 -0.82
CA GLN A 114 23.49 -5.89 -1.05
C GLN A 114 24.03 -7.18 -0.42
N LEU A 115 23.68 -7.45 0.83
CA LEU A 115 24.07 -8.71 1.49
C LEU A 115 23.50 -9.95 0.78
N ILE A 116 22.29 -9.85 0.22
CA ILE A 116 21.67 -10.92 -0.57
C ILE A 116 22.43 -11.11 -1.89
N GLU A 117 22.74 -10.05 -2.63
CA GLU A 117 23.46 -10.11 -3.92
C GLU A 117 24.91 -10.63 -3.78
N ASP A 118 25.55 -10.36 -2.65
CA ASP A 118 26.86 -10.93 -2.32
C ASP A 118 26.81 -12.46 -2.09
N THR A 119 25.63 -12.98 -1.76
CA THR A 119 25.41 -14.41 -1.42
C THR A 119 24.76 -15.18 -2.56
N VAL A 120 23.87 -14.54 -3.31
CA VAL A 120 23.00 -15.16 -4.31
C VAL A 120 23.11 -14.39 -5.62
N ARG A 121 23.35 -15.09 -6.72
CA ARG A 121 23.33 -14.46 -8.05
C ARG A 121 21.89 -14.17 -8.46
N VAL A 122 21.53 -12.90 -8.56
CA VAL A 122 20.19 -12.48 -8.99
C VAL A 122 20.26 -11.74 -10.32
N PHE A 123 19.40 -12.12 -11.25
CA PHE A 123 19.13 -11.38 -12.49
C PHE A 123 17.74 -10.76 -12.38
N HIS A 124 17.68 -9.44 -12.34
CA HIS A 124 16.42 -8.72 -12.17
C HIS A 124 15.79 -8.43 -13.53
N ILE A 125 14.47 -8.58 -13.61
CA ILE A 125 13.63 -8.13 -14.71
C ILE A 125 12.59 -7.20 -14.07
N GLU A 126 12.83 -5.90 -14.19
CA GLU A 126 11.91 -4.89 -13.71
C GLU A 126 10.98 -4.42 -14.81
N THR A 127 9.69 -4.36 -14.51
CA THR A 127 8.68 -3.94 -15.48
C THR A 127 7.87 -2.76 -14.96
N THR A 128 7.50 -1.85 -15.85
CA THR A 128 6.60 -0.73 -15.57
C THR A 128 5.37 -0.83 -16.46
N VAL A 129 4.22 -0.37 -15.96
CA VAL A 129 2.97 -0.33 -16.73
C VAL A 129 2.37 1.05 -16.72
N ASN A 130 1.57 1.35 -17.75
CA ASN A 130 0.80 2.57 -17.87
C ASN A 130 -0.22 2.70 -16.73
N ASN A 131 -0.81 3.89 -16.61
CA ASN A 131 -1.71 4.22 -15.51
C ASN A 131 -3.18 3.99 -15.87
N HIS A 132 -3.45 3.03 -16.77
CA HIS A 132 -4.79 2.74 -17.28
C HIS A 132 -5.57 1.89 -16.28
N ALA A 133 -6.17 2.56 -15.31
CA ALA A 133 -6.80 1.93 -14.15
C ALA A 133 -8.17 1.28 -14.45
N PHE A 134 -8.86 1.70 -15.51
CA PHE A 134 -10.22 1.23 -15.79
C PHE A 134 -10.43 0.69 -17.21
N PRO A 135 -11.29 -0.32 -17.40
CA PRO A 135 -11.71 -0.76 -18.73
C PRO A 135 -12.58 0.30 -19.42
N ALA A 136 -12.81 0.14 -20.72
CA ALA A 136 -13.52 1.11 -21.55
C ALA A 136 -14.86 1.60 -20.98
N ILE A 137 -15.65 0.71 -20.37
CA ILE A 137 -16.95 1.03 -19.75
C ILE A 137 -16.87 2.00 -18.55
N ALA A 138 -15.69 2.11 -17.95
CA ALA A 138 -15.41 2.84 -16.72
C ALA A 138 -14.30 3.90 -16.92
N ASN A 139 -13.86 4.11 -18.16
CA ASN A 139 -12.71 4.95 -18.50
C ASN A 139 -12.89 6.43 -18.12
N PHE A 140 -14.13 6.91 -17.96
CA PHE A 140 -14.36 8.28 -17.47
C PHE A 140 -13.82 8.51 -16.05
N MET A 141 -13.79 7.48 -15.20
CA MET A 141 -13.30 7.55 -13.82
C MET A 141 -11.80 7.87 -13.70
N GLN A 142 -11.05 7.80 -14.80
CA GLN A 142 -9.65 8.21 -14.85
C GLN A 142 -9.43 9.54 -15.59
N LYS A 143 -10.46 10.16 -16.16
CA LYS A 143 -10.38 11.49 -16.80
C LYS A 143 -10.75 12.60 -15.83
N ARG A 144 -10.11 13.78 -15.93
CA ARG A 144 -10.54 14.97 -15.18
C ARG A 144 -11.99 15.29 -15.54
N GLU A 145 -12.78 15.72 -14.57
CA GLU A 145 -14.19 16.04 -14.73
C GLU A 145 -14.39 17.17 -15.76
N THR A 146 -13.42 18.08 -15.89
CA THR A 146 -13.39 19.14 -16.92
C THR A 146 -13.22 18.61 -18.34
N ASP A 147 -12.66 17.41 -18.49
CA ASP A 147 -12.41 16.75 -19.78
C ASP A 147 -13.53 15.75 -20.13
N TRP A 148 -14.58 15.65 -19.30
CA TRP A 148 -15.70 14.74 -19.55
C TRP A 148 -16.51 15.21 -20.75
N THR A 149 -16.70 14.28 -21.69
CA THR A 149 -17.66 14.43 -22.78
C THR A 149 -19.10 14.25 -22.26
N ALA A 150 -20.10 14.60 -23.07
CA ALA A 150 -21.51 14.30 -22.73
C ALA A 150 -21.75 12.80 -22.50
N GLN A 151 -21.00 11.93 -23.21
CA GLN A 151 -21.05 10.49 -22.99
C GLN A 151 -20.47 10.11 -21.61
N ASP A 152 -19.32 10.67 -21.23
CA ASP A 152 -18.71 10.42 -19.91
C ASP A 152 -19.65 10.85 -18.77
N GLN A 153 -20.29 12.01 -18.90
CA GLN A 153 -21.28 12.50 -17.93
C GLN A 153 -22.49 11.56 -17.83
N ALA A 154 -23.03 11.09 -18.96
CA ALA A 154 -24.14 10.14 -18.97
C ALA A 154 -23.75 8.80 -18.32
N MET A 155 -22.54 8.30 -18.59
CA MET A 155 -22.02 7.09 -17.95
C MET A 155 -21.83 7.27 -16.44
N PHE A 156 -21.29 8.40 -16.00
CA PHE A 156 -21.19 8.73 -14.58
C PHE A 156 -22.57 8.74 -13.91
N LEU A 157 -23.55 9.46 -14.47
CA LEU A 157 -24.90 9.54 -13.90
C LEU A 157 -25.58 8.17 -13.82
N GLY A 158 -25.49 7.37 -14.89
CA GLY A 158 -26.05 6.02 -14.91
C GLY A 158 -25.38 5.11 -13.88
N MET A 159 -24.05 5.12 -13.82
CA MET A 159 -23.30 4.33 -12.83
C MET A 159 -23.59 4.80 -11.40
N LYS A 160 -23.64 6.11 -11.15
CA LYS A 160 -23.98 6.68 -9.85
C LYS A 160 -25.36 6.23 -9.41
N GLN A 161 -26.41 6.41 -10.22
CA GLN A 161 -27.77 6.00 -9.87
C GLN A 161 -27.87 4.50 -9.56
N LEU A 162 -27.23 3.66 -10.38
CA LEU A 162 -27.17 2.22 -10.13
C LEU A 162 -26.48 1.92 -8.80
N THR A 163 -25.31 2.53 -8.57
CA THR A 163 -24.54 2.31 -7.35
C THR A 163 -25.23 2.88 -6.12
N ASP A 164 -25.94 4.01 -6.17
CA ASP A 164 -26.64 4.58 -5.02
C ASP A 164 -27.67 3.58 -4.45
N LEU A 165 -28.38 2.87 -5.35
CA LEU A 165 -29.45 1.93 -4.99
C LEU A 165 -28.96 0.50 -4.68
N ALA A 166 -27.76 0.13 -5.15
CA ALA A 166 -27.29 -1.24 -5.03
C ALA A 166 -26.84 -1.61 -3.60
N PRO A 167 -26.96 -2.88 -3.17
CA PRO A 167 -26.35 -3.35 -1.94
C PRO A 167 -24.82 -3.25 -1.96
N PRO A 168 -24.14 -2.98 -0.82
CA PRO A 168 -22.68 -2.83 -0.77
C PRO A 168 -21.89 -4.00 -1.36
N ALA A 169 -22.28 -5.24 -1.05
CA ALA A 169 -21.62 -6.44 -1.57
C ALA A 169 -21.71 -6.54 -3.10
N PHE A 170 -22.86 -6.13 -3.69
CA PHE A 170 -23.01 -6.10 -5.14
C PHE A 170 -22.10 -5.04 -5.79
N LYS A 171 -22.05 -3.83 -5.23
CA LYS A 171 -21.13 -2.77 -5.70
C LYS A 171 -19.70 -3.29 -5.70
N ARG A 172 -19.26 -3.87 -4.58
CA ARG A 172 -17.91 -4.43 -4.43
C ARG A 172 -17.62 -5.46 -5.51
N ASN A 173 -18.51 -6.44 -5.72
CA ASN A 173 -18.32 -7.47 -6.75
C ASN A 173 -18.20 -6.87 -8.16
N VAL A 174 -19.02 -5.88 -8.50
CA VAL A 174 -18.95 -5.20 -9.81
C VAL A 174 -17.63 -4.47 -9.99
N PHE A 175 -17.21 -3.67 -9.00
CA PHE A 175 -15.97 -2.90 -9.09
C PHE A 175 -14.73 -3.82 -9.06
N HIS A 176 -14.70 -4.86 -8.22
CA HIS A 176 -13.60 -5.83 -8.18
C HIS A 176 -13.51 -6.70 -9.44
N ALA A 177 -14.61 -6.87 -10.18
CA ALA A 177 -14.59 -7.53 -11.48
C ALA A 177 -13.98 -6.67 -12.60
N MET A 178 -13.90 -5.35 -12.43
CA MET A 178 -13.26 -4.47 -13.40
C MET A 178 -11.75 -4.63 -13.33
N ARG A 179 -11.15 -5.10 -14.43
CA ARG A 179 -9.71 -5.27 -14.55
C ARG A 179 -9.10 -4.10 -15.32
N ALA A 180 -8.06 -3.52 -14.76
CA ALA A 180 -7.26 -2.50 -15.40
C ALA A 180 -6.58 -3.07 -16.66
N PRO A 181 -6.79 -2.49 -17.85
CA PRO A 181 -6.12 -2.91 -19.08
C PRO A 181 -4.71 -2.29 -19.16
N TYR A 182 -3.87 -2.63 -18.18
CA TYR A 182 -2.51 -2.13 -18.08
C TYR A 182 -1.70 -2.48 -19.34
N GLY A 183 -1.01 -1.49 -19.88
CA GLY A 183 -0.07 -1.64 -20.97
C GLY A 183 1.35 -1.52 -20.45
N LEU A 184 2.25 -2.43 -20.84
CA LEU A 184 3.67 -2.38 -20.49
C LEU A 184 4.31 -1.10 -21.04
N THR A 185 5.00 -0.34 -20.20
CA THR A 185 5.70 0.90 -20.59
C THR A 185 7.22 0.73 -20.61
N GLY A 186 7.75 -0.27 -19.89
CA GLY A 186 9.18 -0.51 -19.81
C GLY A 186 9.51 -1.91 -19.31
N VAL A 187 10.65 -2.43 -19.78
CA VAL A 187 11.30 -3.65 -19.26
C VAL A 187 12.79 -3.39 -19.18
N ASN A 188 13.35 -3.40 -17.97
CA ASN A 188 14.77 -3.27 -17.72
C ASN A 188 15.27 -4.57 -17.09
N ALA A 189 16.37 -5.13 -17.61
CA ALA A 189 16.86 -6.43 -17.15
C ALA A 189 18.39 -6.44 -16.95
N GLY A 190 18.85 -7.00 -15.83
CA GLY A 190 20.26 -6.95 -15.44
C GLY A 190 20.50 -6.87 -13.94
N GLN A 191 21.63 -6.27 -13.56
CA GLN A 191 22.01 -6.03 -12.16
C GLN A 191 21.11 -4.94 -11.56
N VAL A 192 20.64 -5.15 -10.33
CA VAL A 192 19.60 -4.36 -9.67
C VAL A 192 19.84 -2.85 -9.70
N ASP A 193 21.01 -2.37 -9.30
CA ASP A 193 21.29 -0.92 -9.26
C ASP A 193 21.33 -0.30 -10.66
N ALA A 194 21.86 -1.03 -11.64
CA ALA A 194 21.95 -0.58 -13.03
C ALA A 194 20.58 -0.51 -13.73
N VAL A 195 19.62 -1.35 -13.34
CA VAL A 195 18.28 -1.38 -13.95
C VAL A 195 17.28 -0.52 -13.20
N HIS A 196 17.38 -0.44 -11.88
CA HIS A 196 16.35 0.16 -11.04
C HIS A 196 16.20 1.66 -11.32
N GLU A 197 17.30 2.40 -11.46
CA GLU A 197 17.23 3.84 -11.80
C GLU A 197 16.51 4.10 -13.13
N LYS A 198 16.70 3.24 -14.13
CA LYS A 198 16.00 3.34 -15.43
C LYS A 198 14.51 3.01 -15.30
N THR A 199 14.17 2.04 -14.45
CA THR A 199 12.78 1.73 -14.11
C THR A 199 12.11 2.92 -13.43
N LEU A 200 12.79 3.54 -12.45
CA LEU A 200 12.27 4.72 -11.76
C LEU A 200 12.08 5.92 -12.70
N GLU A 201 12.97 6.12 -13.66
CA GLU A 201 12.79 7.14 -14.71
C GLU A 201 11.49 6.91 -15.51
N SER A 202 11.25 5.67 -15.92
CA SER A 202 10.05 5.29 -16.67
C SER A 202 8.76 5.49 -15.85
N VAL A 203 8.78 5.13 -14.56
CA VAL A 203 7.65 5.39 -13.64
C VAL A 203 7.43 6.89 -13.49
N ARG A 204 8.47 7.67 -13.20
CA ARG A 204 8.37 9.12 -12.98
C ARG A 204 7.83 9.85 -14.22
N ASN A 205 8.29 9.48 -15.41
CA ASN A 205 7.80 10.04 -16.68
C ASN A 205 6.29 9.87 -16.88
N GLN A 206 5.70 8.88 -16.22
CA GLN A 206 4.29 8.56 -16.34
C GLN A 206 3.41 9.22 -15.28
N ILE A 207 3.88 9.30 -14.02
CA ILE A 207 3.02 9.65 -12.89
C ILE A 207 3.41 10.93 -12.16
N ALA A 208 4.57 11.51 -12.45
CA ALA A 208 5.02 12.73 -11.76
C ALA A 208 4.23 13.96 -12.20
N VAL A 209 3.71 14.71 -11.23
CA VAL A 209 2.96 15.95 -11.44
C VAL A 209 3.58 17.04 -10.57
N ARG A 210 4.00 18.15 -11.18
CA ARG A 210 4.50 19.32 -10.45
C ARG A 210 3.38 19.95 -9.64
N VAL A 211 3.64 20.23 -8.36
CA VAL A 211 2.71 20.89 -7.44
C VAL A 211 3.41 22.07 -6.78
N GLU A 212 2.79 23.24 -6.85
CA GLU A 212 3.33 24.47 -6.26
C GLU A 212 2.97 24.56 -4.77
N GLY A 213 3.98 24.45 -3.91
CA GLY A 213 3.85 24.65 -2.47
C GLY A 213 3.01 23.59 -1.74
N GLN A 214 2.83 23.82 -0.44
CA GLN A 214 2.01 22.97 0.43
C GLN A 214 0.71 23.68 0.79
N THR A 215 -0.36 22.93 1.05
CA THR A 215 -1.68 23.46 1.40
C THR A 215 -2.12 23.13 2.82
N ASP A 216 -3.01 23.97 3.36
CA ASP A 216 -3.57 23.84 4.71
C ASP A 216 -4.46 22.60 4.84
N ILE A 217 -5.26 22.32 3.82
CA ILE A 217 -6.16 21.17 3.77
C ILE A 217 -5.90 20.36 2.50
N VAL A 218 -5.72 19.05 2.66
CA VAL A 218 -5.67 18.11 1.54
C VAL A 218 -6.85 17.15 1.62
N THR A 219 -7.67 17.11 0.57
CA THR A 219 -8.79 16.18 0.46
C THR A 219 -8.44 15.01 -0.46
N ILE A 220 -8.79 13.78 -0.05
CA ILE A 220 -8.44 12.54 -0.76
C ILE A 220 -9.65 11.61 -0.79
N GLY A 221 -10.05 11.15 -1.98
CA GLY A 221 -10.99 10.03 -2.10
C GLY A 221 -10.25 8.71 -1.93
N VAL A 222 -10.57 7.92 -0.90
CA VAL A 222 -9.94 6.60 -0.73
C VAL A 222 -10.61 5.61 -1.69
N PRO A 223 -9.87 4.97 -2.61
CA PRO A 223 -10.46 4.04 -3.58
C PRO A 223 -10.96 2.77 -2.88
N TYR A 224 -11.82 2.03 -3.55
CA TYR A 224 -12.37 0.76 -3.03
C TYR A 224 -11.32 -0.38 -2.98
N LEU A 225 -10.19 -0.20 -3.67
CA LEU A 225 -9.15 -1.21 -3.84
C LEU A 225 -7.78 -0.63 -3.51
N GLY A 226 -7.04 -1.37 -2.69
CA GLY A 226 -5.62 -1.20 -2.42
C GLY A 226 -4.88 -2.53 -2.57
N PRO A 227 -3.58 -2.56 -2.26
CA PRO A 227 -2.74 -3.77 -2.46
C PRO A 227 -3.15 -4.93 -1.56
N TYR A 228 -3.88 -4.67 -0.46
CA TYR A 228 -4.13 -5.65 0.59
C TYR A 228 -5.59 -6.10 0.74
N ASN A 229 -6.48 -5.73 -0.18
CA ASN A 229 -7.89 -6.15 -0.15
C ASN A 229 -8.41 -6.68 -1.50
N VAL A 230 -7.55 -7.31 -2.30
CA VAL A 230 -8.01 -7.98 -3.52
C VAL A 230 -9.03 -9.07 -3.14
N ASN A 231 -10.22 -9.00 -3.73
CA ASN A 231 -11.39 -9.84 -3.41
C ASN A 231 -11.94 -9.73 -1.97
N ALA A 232 -11.51 -8.74 -1.19
CA ALA A 232 -11.97 -8.49 0.17
C ALA A 232 -12.45 -7.04 0.36
N PRO A 233 -13.33 -6.76 1.35
CA PRO A 233 -13.66 -5.39 1.73
C PRO A 233 -12.42 -4.62 2.18
N MET A 234 -12.39 -3.31 1.92
CA MET A 234 -11.40 -2.41 2.50
C MET A 234 -11.79 -2.14 3.96
N ASN A 235 -11.23 -2.94 4.86
CA ASN A 235 -11.47 -2.82 6.29
C ASN A 235 -10.91 -1.49 6.86
N PRO A 236 -11.35 -1.04 8.05
CA PRO A 236 -10.95 0.25 8.62
C PRO A 236 -9.44 0.51 8.68
N VAL A 237 -8.63 -0.50 9.05
CA VAL A 237 -7.17 -0.38 9.10
C VAL A 237 -6.59 -0.17 7.70
N LEU A 238 -7.16 -0.84 6.68
CA LEU A 238 -6.76 -0.65 5.29
C LEU A 238 -7.21 0.70 4.71
N VAL A 239 -8.29 1.31 5.23
CA VAL A 239 -8.65 2.70 4.88
C VAL A 239 -7.54 3.65 5.32
N VAL A 240 -7.02 3.47 6.54
CA VAL A 240 -5.90 4.25 7.08
C VAL A 240 -4.63 4.00 6.26
N CYS A 241 -4.31 2.74 6.01
CA CYS A 241 -3.16 2.35 5.21
C CYS A 241 -3.23 2.97 3.81
N MET A 242 -4.36 2.86 3.12
CA MET A 242 -4.53 3.40 1.78
C MET A 242 -4.51 4.93 1.77
N GLY A 243 -5.31 5.58 2.61
CA GLY A 243 -5.42 7.04 2.66
C GLY A 243 -4.15 7.73 3.14
N LEU A 244 -3.66 7.34 4.31
CA LEU A 244 -2.55 8.01 5.00
C LEU A 244 -1.20 7.33 4.77
N GLY A 245 -1.18 6.01 4.57
CA GLY A 245 0.06 5.28 4.30
C GLY A 245 0.50 5.41 2.83
N TYR A 246 -0.43 5.30 1.88
CA TYR A 246 -0.14 5.42 0.44
C TYR A 246 -0.43 6.82 -0.12
N LEU A 247 -1.70 7.21 -0.21
CA LEU A 247 -2.12 8.38 -0.99
C LEU A 247 -1.54 9.69 -0.44
N PHE A 248 -1.48 9.85 0.87
CA PHE A 248 -0.76 10.98 1.50
C PHE A 248 0.74 10.97 1.18
N ASN A 249 1.37 9.79 1.13
CA ASN A 249 2.82 9.65 0.89
C ASN A 249 3.21 9.59 -0.59
N PHE A 250 2.26 9.80 -1.52
CA PHE A 250 2.52 9.90 -2.95
C PHE A 250 3.07 11.29 -3.33
N TYR A 251 4.24 11.63 -2.77
CA TYR A 251 4.98 12.84 -3.10
C TYR A 251 6.49 12.62 -3.17
N ARG A 252 7.18 13.54 -3.84
CA ARG A 252 8.62 13.77 -3.75
C ARG A 252 8.90 15.10 -3.04
N ASN A 253 10.09 15.19 -2.44
CA ASN A 253 10.61 16.33 -1.68
C ASN A 253 9.87 16.60 -0.35
N LYS A 254 8.57 16.90 -0.37
CA LYS A 254 7.76 17.20 0.81
C LYS A 254 6.27 16.87 0.59
N PRO A 255 5.49 16.58 1.65
CA PRO A 255 4.06 16.30 1.50
C PRO A 255 3.29 17.48 0.91
N VAL A 256 2.22 17.20 0.16
CA VAL A 256 1.29 18.25 -0.33
C VAL A 256 0.64 18.98 0.83
N LEU A 257 0.31 18.27 1.91
CA LEU A 257 -0.19 18.87 3.14
C LEU A 257 0.96 19.57 3.87
N ARG A 258 0.77 20.82 4.30
CA ARG A 258 1.76 21.46 5.20
C ARG A 258 1.76 20.79 6.57
N LYS A 259 2.87 20.89 7.31
CA LYS A 259 2.93 20.38 8.68
C LYS A 259 1.84 21.06 9.54
N GLY A 260 1.10 20.25 10.31
CA GLY A 260 -0.03 20.72 11.11
C GLY A 260 -1.27 21.13 10.30
N GLY A 261 -1.36 20.75 9.03
CA GLY A 261 -2.57 20.92 8.22
C GLY A 261 -3.61 19.82 8.50
N VAL A 262 -4.75 19.85 7.81
CA VAL A 262 -5.81 18.83 7.93
C VAL A 262 -5.86 17.92 6.71
N ALA A 263 -5.80 16.61 6.94
CA ALA A 263 -6.11 15.61 5.92
C ALA A 263 -7.60 15.22 6.00
N ILE A 264 -8.33 15.34 4.89
CA ILE A 264 -9.74 14.94 4.81
C ILE A 264 -9.85 13.75 3.84
N LEU A 265 -10.25 12.60 4.37
CA LEU A 265 -10.46 11.37 3.60
C LEU A 265 -11.95 11.14 3.36
N THR A 266 -12.35 10.81 2.14
CA THR A 266 -13.74 10.39 1.86
C THR A 266 -13.80 8.88 1.72
N HIS A 267 -14.45 8.20 2.66
CA HIS A 267 -14.66 6.75 2.61
C HIS A 267 -15.77 6.30 3.59
N PRO A 268 -16.61 5.29 3.25
CA PRO A 268 -17.65 4.79 4.17
C PRO A 268 -17.15 4.19 5.49
N CYS A 269 -15.85 3.84 5.57
CA CYS A 269 -15.13 3.34 6.74
C CYS A 269 -16.00 2.52 7.71
N ARG A 270 -16.50 1.37 7.25
CA ARG A 270 -17.38 0.49 8.02
C ARG A 270 -16.57 -0.59 8.74
N TYR A 271 -17.10 -1.09 9.84
CA TYR A 271 -16.64 -2.32 10.47
C TYR A 271 -16.99 -3.51 9.55
N GLU A 272 -16.14 -3.76 8.56
CA GLU A 272 -16.30 -4.85 7.59
C GLU A 272 -14.93 -5.48 7.35
N PHE A 273 -14.76 -6.73 7.78
CA PHE A 273 -13.53 -7.50 7.66
C PHE A 273 -13.80 -8.82 6.93
N ASP A 274 -12.83 -9.29 6.16
CA ASP A 274 -12.83 -10.67 5.68
C ASP A 274 -12.18 -11.57 6.73
N ALA A 275 -12.97 -12.44 7.37
CA ALA A 275 -12.45 -13.31 8.43
C ALA A 275 -11.48 -14.39 7.93
N VAL A 276 -11.39 -14.61 6.61
CA VAL A 276 -10.45 -15.58 6.00
C VAL A 276 -9.15 -14.88 5.65
N GLN A 277 -9.19 -13.74 4.96
CA GLN A 277 -8.00 -13.01 4.53
C GLN A 277 -7.41 -12.15 5.65
N HIS A 278 -8.24 -11.55 6.49
CA HIS A 278 -7.82 -10.56 7.48
C HIS A 278 -8.17 -10.94 8.94
N PRO A 279 -7.98 -12.20 9.39
CA PRO A 279 -8.33 -12.59 10.76
C PRO A 279 -7.56 -11.79 11.82
N SER A 280 -6.26 -11.54 11.60
CA SER A 280 -5.44 -10.73 12.51
C SER A 280 -5.83 -9.26 12.54
N TYR A 281 -6.50 -8.74 11.50
CA TYR A 281 -6.98 -7.37 11.48
C TYR A 281 -8.19 -7.15 12.38
N ILE A 282 -9.01 -8.19 12.57
CA ILE A 282 -10.17 -8.15 13.48
C ILE A 282 -9.64 -7.94 14.90
N ASP A 283 -8.74 -8.82 15.35
CA ASP A 283 -8.15 -8.74 16.68
C ASP A 283 -7.30 -7.47 16.86
N PHE A 284 -6.59 -7.02 15.82
CA PHE A 284 -5.89 -5.73 15.84
C PHE A 284 -6.88 -4.56 16.08
N TYR A 285 -8.02 -4.55 15.42
CA TYR A 285 -8.99 -3.48 15.58
C TYR A 285 -9.73 -3.56 16.92
N ASP A 286 -10.18 -4.75 17.32
CA ASP A 286 -11.02 -4.94 18.51
C ASP A 286 -10.22 -4.94 19.83
N GLU A 287 -8.96 -5.40 19.81
CA GLU A 287 -8.09 -5.43 20.99
C GLU A 287 -7.08 -4.29 20.99
N VAL A 288 -6.27 -4.18 19.93
CA VAL A 288 -5.10 -3.27 19.93
C VAL A 288 -5.54 -1.82 19.84
N LEU A 289 -6.37 -1.48 18.85
CA LEU A 289 -6.90 -0.12 18.70
C LEU A 289 -7.93 0.25 19.78
N ALA A 290 -8.37 -0.72 20.59
CA ALA A 290 -9.13 -0.45 21.80
C ALA A 290 -8.27 0.02 22.98
N ASP A 291 -7.02 -0.43 23.07
CA ASP A 291 -6.05 0.02 24.07
C ASP A 291 -5.38 1.33 23.66
N THR A 292 -4.83 1.38 22.44
CA THR A 292 -4.02 2.52 21.98
C THR A 292 -3.97 2.62 20.46
N THR A 293 -3.91 3.85 19.94
CA THR A 293 -3.69 4.14 18.52
C THR A 293 -2.24 4.56 18.23
N ALA A 294 -1.42 4.74 19.27
CA ALA A 294 -0.04 5.23 19.16
C ALA A 294 0.89 4.15 18.57
N PRO A 295 1.49 4.36 17.38
CA PRO A 295 2.27 3.33 16.70
C PRO A 295 3.38 2.71 17.55
N ALA A 296 4.14 3.53 18.29
CA ALA A 296 5.26 3.05 19.11
C ALA A 296 4.81 2.18 20.30
N GLU A 297 3.66 2.48 20.91
CA GLU A 297 3.10 1.64 21.97
C GLU A 297 2.59 0.32 21.42
N ILE A 298 1.93 0.38 20.26
CA ILE A 298 1.43 -0.79 19.54
C ILE A 298 2.58 -1.75 19.19
N GLU A 299 3.67 -1.22 18.62
CA GLU A 299 4.90 -1.97 18.30
C GLU A 299 5.48 -2.65 19.53
N ALA A 300 5.64 -1.91 20.63
CA ALA A 300 6.27 -2.42 21.83
C ALA A 300 5.43 -3.48 22.57
N LYS A 301 4.10 -3.33 22.60
CA LYS A 301 3.20 -4.19 23.39
C LYS A 301 2.70 -5.41 22.63
N TYR A 302 2.40 -5.27 21.33
CA TYR A 302 1.50 -6.21 20.64
C TYR A 302 2.13 -6.90 19.42
N GLU A 303 2.99 -6.23 18.63
CA GLU A 303 3.43 -6.75 17.33
C GLU A 303 4.05 -8.15 17.44
N LEU A 304 5.02 -8.34 18.33
CA LEU A 304 5.72 -9.62 18.48
C LEU A 304 4.76 -10.74 18.91
N ARG A 305 3.79 -10.43 19.78
CA ARG A 305 2.79 -11.39 20.24
C ARG A 305 1.96 -11.90 19.07
N PHE A 306 1.50 -11.01 18.18
CA PHE A 306 0.75 -11.39 16.98
C PHE A 306 1.62 -12.09 15.93
N ALA A 307 2.86 -11.64 15.76
CA ALA A 307 3.81 -12.24 14.82
C ALA A 307 4.16 -13.68 15.20
N GLU A 308 4.24 -13.97 16.51
CA GLU A 308 4.63 -15.29 17.01
C GLU A 308 3.45 -16.20 17.36
N ASP A 309 2.22 -15.70 17.29
CA ASP A 309 1.01 -16.44 17.64
C ASP A 309 0.86 -17.71 16.76
N PRO A 310 0.83 -18.91 17.37
CA PRO A 310 0.67 -20.15 16.62
C PRO A 310 -0.60 -20.22 15.76
N TRP A 311 -1.68 -19.58 16.20
CA TRP A 311 -2.95 -19.54 15.47
C TRP A 311 -2.83 -18.68 14.20
N PHE A 312 -2.31 -17.45 14.30
CA PHE A 312 -2.10 -16.62 13.12
C PHE A 312 -1.10 -17.22 12.14
N ARG A 313 -0.01 -17.83 12.66
CA ARG A 313 0.93 -18.60 11.82
C ARG A 313 0.23 -19.74 11.10
N GLN A 314 -0.61 -20.51 11.76
CA GLN A 314 -1.36 -21.58 11.12
C GLN A 314 -2.29 -21.05 10.02
N LEU A 315 -3.01 -19.96 10.27
CA LEU A 315 -3.90 -19.33 9.28
C LEU A 315 -3.11 -18.80 8.07
N TYR A 316 -1.98 -18.13 8.29
CA TYR A 316 -1.11 -17.67 7.22
C TYR A 316 -0.56 -18.83 6.36
N ARG A 317 -0.07 -19.90 7.01
CA ARG A 317 0.58 -21.03 6.31
C ARG A 317 -0.38 -21.99 5.63
N LYS A 318 -1.59 -22.16 6.17
CA LYS A 318 -2.54 -23.23 5.76
C LYS A 318 -3.88 -22.71 5.28
N SER A 319 -4.12 -21.41 5.34
CA SER A 319 -5.30 -20.75 4.80
C SER A 319 -4.89 -19.62 3.84
N HIS A 320 -5.79 -18.70 3.54
CA HIS A 320 -5.56 -17.54 2.68
C HIS A 320 -5.35 -16.23 3.48
N ALA A 321 -4.91 -16.35 4.73
CA ALA A 321 -4.78 -15.21 5.63
C ALA A 321 -3.48 -14.44 5.43
N TYR A 322 -3.53 -13.13 5.65
CA TYR A 322 -2.33 -12.32 5.87
C TYR A 322 -1.62 -12.73 7.16
N HIS A 323 -0.31 -12.48 7.20
CA HIS A 323 0.51 -12.73 8.39
C HIS A 323 0.01 -11.95 9.61
N GLY A 324 0.19 -12.51 10.82
CA GLY A 324 -0.25 -11.89 12.08
C GLY A 324 0.30 -10.47 12.30
N ALA A 325 1.53 -10.20 11.84
CA ALA A 325 2.17 -8.88 11.90
C ALA A 325 1.67 -7.88 10.84
N HIS A 326 0.96 -8.32 9.80
CA HIS A 326 0.58 -7.45 8.68
C HIS A 326 -0.32 -6.24 9.05
N PRO A 327 -1.34 -6.34 9.93
CA PRO A 327 -2.10 -5.15 10.34
C PRO A 327 -1.25 -4.07 11.03
N PHE A 328 -0.19 -4.48 11.74
CA PHE A 328 0.77 -3.57 12.37
C PHE A 328 1.54 -2.77 11.32
N TYR A 329 2.09 -3.45 10.32
CA TYR A 329 2.78 -2.80 9.22
C TYR A 329 1.87 -1.87 8.42
N ALA A 330 0.61 -2.29 8.18
CA ALA A 330 -0.39 -1.45 7.54
C ALA A 330 -0.70 -0.18 8.34
N TRP A 331 -0.69 -0.25 9.68
CA TRP A 331 -0.85 0.89 10.58
C TRP A 331 0.37 1.80 10.59
N TYR A 332 1.58 1.24 10.74
CA TYR A 332 2.82 2.01 10.79
C TYR A 332 3.12 2.71 9.49
N TRP A 333 2.62 2.18 8.36
CA TRP A 333 2.71 2.84 7.06
C TRP A 333 2.18 4.28 7.10
N ALA A 334 1.14 4.52 7.90
CA ALA A 334 0.54 5.83 8.10
C ALA A 334 1.24 6.68 9.17
N ALA A 335 2.26 6.18 9.88
CA ALA A 335 2.87 6.85 11.03
C ALA A 335 3.36 8.27 10.68
N HIS A 336 4.03 8.42 9.54
CA HIS A 336 4.51 9.73 9.08
C HIS A 336 3.35 10.71 8.83
N ALA A 337 2.26 10.27 8.20
CA ALA A 337 1.09 11.10 7.95
C ALA A 337 0.37 11.51 9.24
N MET A 338 0.25 10.57 10.20
CA MET A 338 -0.35 10.83 11.50
C MET A 338 0.48 11.78 12.36
N GLU A 339 1.81 11.74 12.25
CA GLU A 339 2.70 12.72 12.93
C GLU A 339 2.65 14.10 12.24
N HIS A 340 2.53 14.12 10.91
CA HIS A 340 2.62 15.35 10.12
C HIS A 340 1.33 16.16 10.13
N ALA A 341 0.17 15.50 10.10
CA ALA A 341 -1.14 16.15 10.12
C ALA A 341 -1.47 16.71 11.51
N GLY A 342 -2.08 17.89 11.56
CA GLY A 342 -2.66 18.45 12.78
C GLY A 342 -4.02 17.83 13.11
N ASP A 343 -4.77 17.43 12.08
CA ASP A 343 -6.02 16.68 12.20
C ASP A 343 -6.24 15.77 10.99
N ILE A 344 -6.97 14.68 11.24
CA ILE A 344 -7.44 13.76 10.20
C ILE A 344 -8.96 13.62 10.37
N ILE A 345 -9.68 13.84 9.27
CA ILE A 345 -11.14 13.80 9.22
C ILE A 345 -11.58 12.77 8.16
N ILE A 346 -12.46 11.85 8.52
CA ILE A 346 -13.09 10.92 7.57
C ILE A 346 -14.53 11.34 7.30
N VAL A 347 -14.83 11.64 6.04
CA VAL A 347 -16.15 12.01 5.53
C VAL A 347 -16.92 10.78 5.09
N GLY A 348 -18.14 10.64 5.60
CA GLY A 348 -19.07 9.54 5.27
C GLY A 348 -18.77 8.23 6.00
N GLY A 349 -17.82 8.23 6.95
CA GLY A 349 -17.45 7.07 7.75
C GLY A 349 -18.50 6.68 8.80
N ASP A 350 -18.45 5.43 9.26
CA ASP A 350 -19.15 5.04 10.49
C ASP A 350 -18.48 5.72 11.69
N ARG A 351 -19.24 6.49 12.46
CA ARG A 351 -18.70 7.35 13.52
C ARG A 351 -17.95 6.57 14.59
N GLU A 352 -18.50 5.44 15.06
CA GLU A 352 -17.85 4.64 16.11
C GLU A 352 -16.56 4.01 15.58
N VAL A 353 -16.55 3.64 14.30
CA VAL A 353 -15.38 3.07 13.65
C VAL A 353 -14.28 4.10 13.48
N VAL A 354 -14.61 5.27 12.95
CA VAL A 354 -13.64 6.37 12.76
C VAL A 354 -13.07 6.84 14.10
N HIS A 355 -13.89 6.91 15.15
CA HIS A 355 -13.42 7.25 16.49
C HIS A 355 -12.49 6.17 17.08
N ARG A 356 -12.75 4.87 16.83
CA ARG A 356 -11.82 3.79 17.23
C ARG A 356 -10.44 3.95 16.60
N LEU A 357 -10.38 4.44 15.37
CA LEU A 357 -9.12 4.73 14.67
C LEU A 357 -8.41 5.99 15.22
N GLY A 358 -9.05 6.77 16.08
CA GLY A 358 -8.50 8.00 16.66
C GLY A 358 -8.70 9.26 15.80
N PHE A 359 -9.64 9.26 14.85
CA PHE A 359 -9.85 10.38 13.93
C PHE A 359 -11.22 11.04 14.11
N LYS A 360 -11.40 12.22 13.51
CA LYS A 360 -12.69 12.94 13.48
C LYS A 360 -13.57 12.36 12.37
N CYS A 361 -14.87 12.25 12.63
CA CYS A 361 -15.85 11.80 11.63
C CYS A 361 -16.79 12.95 11.23
N ALA A 362 -16.93 13.18 9.92
CA ALA A 362 -17.84 14.17 9.36
C ALA A 362 -18.89 13.47 8.45
N THR A 363 -20.10 14.03 8.38
CA THR A 363 -21.16 13.49 7.51
C THR A 363 -20.97 13.98 6.08
N THR A 364 -20.68 15.27 5.94
CA THR A 364 -20.48 15.96 4.65
C THR A 364 -19.08 16.55 4.55
N LEU A 365 -18.70 16.97 3.34
CA LEU A 365 -17.42 17.67 3.13
C LEU A 365 -17.46 19.07 3.76
N GLU A 366 -18.63 19.72 3.73
CA GLU A 366 -18.87 21.00 4.38
C GLU A 366 -18.64 20.92 5.89
N ASP A 367 -19.20 19.89 6.56
CA ASP A 367 -18.95 19.65 7.99
C ASP A 367 -17.45 19.46 8.27
N ALA A 368 -16.75 18.75 7.39
CA ALA A 368 -15.32 18.52 7.55
C ALA A 368 -14.50 19.80 7.41
N PHE A 369 -14.88 20.72 6.51
CA PHE A 369 -14.25 22.03 6.43
C PHE A 369 -14.52 22.87 7.68
N GLU A 370 -15.74 22.87 8.21
CA GLU A 370 -16.07 23.56 9.47
C GLU A 370 -15.25 23.00 10.65
N MET A 371 -15.13 21.68 10.75
CA MET A 371 -14.27 21.03 11.75
C MET A 371 -12.79 21.41 11.58
N ALA A 372 -12.31 21.55 10.35
CA ALA A 372 -10.93 21.90 10.05
C ALA A 372 -10.58 23.35 10.47
N GLU A 373 -11.56 24.27 10.53
CA GLU A 373 -11.32 25.67 10.93
C GLU A 373 -10.66 25.79 12.30
N GLN A 374 -10.92 24.84 13.21
CA GLN A 374 -10.31 24.81 14.55
C GLN A 374 -8.79 24.64 14.51
N THR A 375 -8.27 24.05 13.43
CA THR A 375 -6.86 23.68 13.28
C THR A 375 -6.12 24.58 12.29
N VAL A 376 -6.78 24.99 11.20
CA VAL A 376 -6.14 25.75 10.12
C VAL A 376 -6.73 27.16 9.92
N GLY A 377 -7.72 27.56 10.73
CA GLY A 377 -8.39 28.85 10.62
C GLY A 377 -9.45 28.92 9.51
N ARG A 378 -10.04 30.11 9.33
CA ARG A 378 -11.23 30.33 8.48
C ARG A 378 -10.98 30.43 6.97
N HIS A 379 -9.74 30.66 6.56
CA HIS A 379 -9.40 30.87 5.15
C HIS A 379 -8.24 29.96 4.72
N PRO A 380 -8.39 28.62 4.85
CA PRO A 380 -7.34 27.69 4.45
C PRO A 380 -7.23 27.56 2.94
N SER A 381 -6.02 27.32 2.45
CA SER A 381 -5.79 26.78 1.10
C SER A 381 -6.20 25.30 1.04
N VAL A 382 -6.78 24.86 -0.07
CA VAL A 382 -7.28 23.49 -0.24
C VAL A 382 -6.73 22.87 -1.52
N THR A 383 -6.19 21.66 -1.43
CA THR A 383 -5.84 20.82 -2.59
C THR A 383 -6.65 19.52 -2.56
N HIS A 384 -7.21 19.13 -3.70
CA HIS A 384 -7.80 17.80 -3.86
C HIS A 384 -6.83 16.88 -4.62
N LEU A 385 -6.41 15.78 -3.99
CA LEU A 385 -5.64 14.73 -4.65
C LEU A 385 -6.59 13.77 -5.34
N ARG A 386 -6.81 14.01 -6.63
CA ARG A 386 -7.69 13.19 -7.47
C ARG A 386 -6.97 11.91 -7.88
N MET A 387 -7.36 10.78 -7.29
CA MET A 387 -6.88 9.45 -7.67
C MET A 387 -8.03 8.44 -7.67
N PRO A 388 -8.06 7.46 -8.59
CA PRO A 388 -7.12 7.20 -9.72
C PRO A 388 -7.19 8.23 -10.86
N PRO A 389 -6.25 8.24 -11.84
CA PRO A 389 -5.07 7.37 -11.94
C PRO A 389 -4.01 7.74 -10.88
N ILE A 390 -3.01 6.89 -10.66
CA ILE A 390 -1.98 7.13 -9.63
C ILE A 390 -1.21 8.41 -9.98
N LEU A 391 -1.01 9.32 -9.05
CA LEU A 391 -0.13 10.48 -9.25
C LEU A 391 0.98 10.47 -8.20
N LEU A 392 2.12 11.05 -8.56
CA LEU A 392 3.22 11.36 -7.66
C LEU A 392 3.42 12.88 -7.66
N ALA A 393 3.08 13.54 -6.55
CA ALA A 393 3.23 14.98 -6.43
C ALA A 393 4.71 15.37 -6.28
N ASP A 394 5.29 16.04 -7.26
CA ASP A 394 6.61 16.66 -7.16
C ASP A 394 6.43 18.09 -6.61
N VAL A 395 6.51 18.22 -5.29
CA VAL A 395 6.19 19.45 -4.58
C VAL A 395 7.42 20.36 -4.51
N GLU A 396 7.26 21.59 -4.97
CA GLU A 396 8.33 22.61 -5.02
C GLU A 396 8.58 23.31 -3.70
#